data_AF-A0A7C4GL16-F1
#
_entry.id   AF-A0A7C4GL16-F1
#
_cell.length_a   1.000
_cell.length_b   1.000
_cell.length_c   1.000
_cell.angle_alpha   90.00
_cell.angle_beta   90.00
_cell.angle_gamma   90.00
#
_symmetry.space_group_name_H-M   'P 1'
#
loop_
_entity.id
_entity.type
_entity.pdbx_description
1 polymer ?
#
loop_
_entity_poly.entity_id
_entity_poly.type
_entity_poly.pdbx_seq_one_letter_code
_entity_poly.pdbx_strand_id
1 'polypeptide(L)'
;MAPQVFIEIVYFVMISIVIGFIIAFYIITRKRGGGRPNPANEGHAEKKGMEKGEKRWLIFLFIIVVVGNILMLSPILPSSQYALWLKEEPKITITIEVRNYEFVFPEKPITIPAGVPVEFIVISQDLVYGFGVFKKDGLMVFQMQVVPNPYVNRIVWIFDEPGYYDVRSTEYSGPKHPYLYFPDAIRVVGG
;
A
#
# COMPACT_ATOMS: atom_id res chain seq x y z
N MET A 1 16.04 -5.95 11.94
CA MET A 1 15.32 -5.09 10.98
C MET A 1 16.19 -4.96 9.75
N ALA A 2 15.67 -5.30 8.57
CA ALA A 2 16.35 -4.86 7.36
C ALA A 2 16.29 -3.31 7.36
N PRO A 3 17.40 -2.60 7.13
CA PRO A 3 17.37 -1.16 7.00
C PRO A 3 16.33 -0.77 5.93
N GLN A 4 15.59 0.32 6.10
CA GLN A 4 14.65 0.84 5.08
C GLN A 4 15.30 0.87 3.67
N VAL A 5 16.58 1.24 3.63
CA VAL A 5 17.43 1.23 2.43
C VAL A 5 17.49 -0.15 1.74
N PHE A 6 17.51 -1.25 2.49
CA PHE A 6 17.50 -2.60 1.93
C PHE A 6 16.17 -2.91 1.24
N ILE A 7 15.04 -2.52 1.84
CA ILE A 7 13.71 -2.69 1.25
C ILE A 7 13.61 -1.87 -0.05
N GLU A 8 14.08 -0.62 -0.03
CA GLU A 8 14.14 0.25 -1.21
C GLU A 8 15.00 -0.34 -2.34
N ILE A 9 16.17 -0.91 -2.01
CA ILE A 9 17.04 -1.59 -2.99
C ILE A 9 16.33 -2.80 -3.61
N VAL A 10 15.64 -3.61 -2.81
CA VAL A 10 14.88 -4.78 -3.31
C VAL A 10 13.79 -4.34 -4.28
N TYR A 11 13.02 -3.30 -3.94
CA TYR A 11 12.01 -2.76 -4.84
C TYR A 11 12.61 -2.17 -6.12
N PHE A 12 13.72 -1.43 -6.02
CA PHE A 12 14.42 -0.88 -7.18
C PHE A 12 14.91 -1.98 -8.13
N VAL A 13 15.48 -3.06 -7.59
CA VAL A 13 15.93 -4.23 -8.37
C VAL A 13 14.74 -4.91 -9.03
N MET A 14 13.65 -5.13 -8.30
CA MET A 14 12.45 -5.77 -8.85
C MET A 14 11.83 -4.95 -9.98
N ILE A 15 11.70 -3.63 -9.80
CA ILE A 15 11.21 -2.70 -10.85
C ILE A 15 12.15 -2.72 -12.05
N SER A 16 13.47 -2.70 -11.83
CA SER A 16 14.47 -2.77 -12.90
C SER A 16 14.39 -4.07 -13.69
N ILE A 17 14.12 -5.21 -13.04
CA ILE A 17 13.89 -6.49 -13.69
C ILE A 17 12.62 -6.44 -14.55
N VAL A 18 11.52 -5.88 -14.04
CA VAL A 18 10.27 -5.75 -14.80
C VAL A 18 10.46 -4.84 -16.01
N ILE A 19 11.11 -3.69 -15.85
CA ILE A 19 11.44 -2.78 -16.96
C ILE A 19 12.34 -3.49 -17.98
N GLY A 20 13.40 -4.16 -17.52
CA GLY A 20 14.30 -4.93 -18.36
C GLY A 20 13.58 -6.03 -19.14
N PHE A 21 12.64 -6.73 -18.49
CA PHE A 21 11.80 -7.75 -19.12
C PHE A 21 10.90 -7.14 -20.19
N ILE A 22 10.24 -6.01 -19.92
CA ILE A 22 9.39 -5.32 -20.91
C ILE A 22 10.22 -4.86 -22.12
N ILE A 23 11.41 -4.28 -21.88
CA ILE A 23 12.33 -3.85 -22.96
C ILE A 23 12.82 -5.05 -23.76
N ALA A 24 13.27 -6.11 -23.09
CA ALA A 24 13.72 -7.34 -23.74
C ALA A 24 12.60 -7.97 -24.56
N PHE A 25 11.40 -8.08 -23.98
CA PHE A 25 10.21 -8.57 -24.66
C PHE A 25 9.87 -7.73 -25.90
N TYR A 26 9.93 -6.40 -25.79
CA TYR A 26 9.75 -5.48 -26.92
C TYR A 26 10.83 -5.65 -28.01
N ILE A 27 12.09 -5.84 -27.63
CA ILE A 27 13.20 -6.05 -28.58
C ILE A 27 13.09 -7.41 -29.27
N ILE A 28 12.78 -8.48 -28.52
CA ILE A 28 12.63 -9.84 -29.04
C ILE A 28 11.46 -9.93 -30.01
N THR A 29 10.31 -9.34 -29.66
CA THR A 29 9.14 -9.27 -30.54
C THR A 29 9.38 -8.40 -31.78
N ARG A 30 10.26 -7.38 -31.69
CA ARG A 30 10.72 -6.60 -32.85
C ARG A 30 11.70 -7.37 -33.75
N LYS A 31 12.68 -8.09 -33.20
CA LYS A 31 13.69 -8.85 -33.97
C LYS A 31 13.11 -10.07 -34.69
N ARG A 32 12.07 -10.71 -34.13
CA ARG A 32 11.41 -11.85 -34.81
C ARG A 32 10.71 -11.45 -36.13
N GLY A 33 10.34 -10.18 -36.31
CA GLY A 33 9.69 -9.61 -37.50
C GLY A 33 10.57 -9.33 -38.72
N GLY A 34 11.83 -9.81 -38.75
CA GLY A 34 12.82 -9.44 -39.77
C GLY A 34 13.52 -10.62 -40.44
N GLY A 35 12.89 -11.79 -40.56
CA GLY A 35 13.44 -12.91 -41.34
C GLY A 35 13.29 -12.64 -42.84
N ARG A 36 14.39 -12.72 -43.62
CA ARG A 36 14.34 -12.69 -45.08
C ARG A 36 13.43 -13.83 -45.59
N PRO A 37 12.47 -13.56 -46.50
CA PRO A 37 11.60 -14.61 -47.02
C PRO A 37 12.42 -15.63 -47.81
N ASN A 38 12.25 -16.92 -47.48
CA ASN A 38 12.81 -18.04 -48.23
C ASN A 38 11.75 -18.50 -49.24
N PRO A 39 11.99 -18.47 -50.56
CA PRO A 39 10.98 -18.74 -51.58
C PRO A 39 10.49 -20.20 -51.62
N ALA A 40 11.06 -21.11 -50.83
CA ALA A 40 10.64 -22.51 -50.77
C ALA A 40 9.38 -22.79 -49.92
N ASN A 41 8.86 -21.81 -49.17
CA ASN A 41 7.76 -21.98 -48.22
C ASN A 41 6.52 -21.13 -48.56
N GLU A 42 6.12 -21.07 -49.84
CA GLU A 42 4.99 -20.24 -50.30
C GLU A 42 3.60 -20.75 -49.84
N GLY A 43 3.49 -21.93 -49.22
CA GLY A 43 2.20 -22.50 -48.79
C GLY A 43 1.75 -22.13 -47.37
N HIS A 44 2.66 -21.88 -46.43
CA HIS A 44 2.34 -21.58 -45.03
C HIS A 44 3.42 -20.69 -44.40
N ALA A 45 3.50 -19.43 -44.83
CA ALA A 45 4.34 -18.44 -44.17
C ALA A 45 3.72 -18.05 -42.82
N GLU A 46 4.09 -18.77 -41.76
CA GLU A 46 3.73 -18.41 -40.39
C GLU A 46 4.35 -17.03 -40.09
N LYS A 47 3.51 -16.02 -39.84
CA LYS A 47 3.95 -14.64 -39.56
C LYS A 47 4.83 -14.64 -38.30
N LYS A 48 6.14 -14.65 -38.51
CA LYS A 48 7.12 -14.59 -37.43
C LYS A 48 7.22 -13.15 -36.95
N GLY A 49 6.45 -12.77 -35.94
CA GLY A 49 6.48 -11.43 -35.34
C GLY A 49 5.10 -10.95 -34.89
N MET A 50 5.08 -10.09 -33.89
CA MET A 50 3.86 -9.54 -33.31
C MET A 50 3.15 -8.61 -34.32
N GLU A 51 1.84 -8.72 -34.45
CA GLU A 51 1.07 -7.89 -35.38
C GLU A 51 1.11 -6.41 -34.99
N LYS A 52 0.97 -5.49 -35.95
CA LYS A 52 0.94 -4.04 -35.68
C LYS A 52 -0.12 -3.66 -34.64
N GLY A 53 -1.25 -4.36 -34.64
CA GLY A 53 -2.31 -4.23 -33.64
C GLY A 53 -1.84 -4.62 -32.24
N GLU A 54 -1.25 -5.80 -32.10
CA GLU A 54 -0.70 -6.31 -30.83
C GLU A 54 0.39 -5.38 -30.27
N LYS A 55 1.25 -4.83 -31.14
CA LYS A 55 2.30 -3.90 -30.72
C LYS A 55 1.75 -2.58 -30.19
N ARG A 56 0.71 -2.04 -30.82
CA ARG A 56 0.00 -0.85 -30.33
C ARG A 56 -0.68 -1.13 -29.00
N TRP A 57 -1.29 -2.32 -28.87
CA TRP A 57 -1.94 -2.76 -27.64
C TRP A 57 -0.95 -2.88 -26.47
N LEU A 58 0.21 -3.48 -26.68
CA LEU A 58 1.25 -3.55 -25.64
C LEU A 58 1.80 -2.19 -25.24
N ILE A 59 2.01 -1.27 -26.21
CA ILE A 59 2.44 0.10 -25.90
C ILE A 59 1.37 0.81 -25.06
N PHE A 60 0.09 0.64 -25.40
CA PHE A 60 -1.02 1.18 -24.62
C PHE A 60 -1.04 0.63 -23.18
N LEU A 61 -0.94 -0.68 -23.00
CA LEU A 61 -0.86 -1.31 -21.67
C LEU A 61 0.35 -0.82 -20.88
N PHE A 62 1.51 -0.69 -21.54
CA PHE A 62 2.71 -0.16 -20.91
C PHE A 62 2.50 1.28 -20.42
N ILE A 63 1.90 2.15 -21.23
CA ILE A 63 1.57 3.52 -20.84
C ILE A 63 0.62 3.52 -19.63
N ILE A 64 -0.41 2.67 -19.62
CA ILE A 64 -1.31 2.54 -18.47
C ILE A 64 -0.54 2.16 -17.21
N VAL A 65 0.35 1.17 -17.28
CA VAL A 65 1.15 0.73 -16.14
C VAL A 65 2.05 1.87 -15.65
N VAL A 66 2.75 2.56 -16.55
CA VAL A 66 3.62 3.68 -16.17
C VAL A 66 2.84 4.82 -15.53
N VAL A 67 1.74 5.26 -16.17
CA VAL A 67 0.90 6.34 -15.64
C VAL A 67 0.27 5.94 -14.31
N GLY A 68 -0.24 4.71 -14.19
CA GLY A 68 -0.79 4.18 -12.95
C GLY A 68 0.23 4.16 -11.82
N ASN A 69 1.48 3.75 -12.10
CA ASN A 69 2.56 3.78 -11.10
C ASN A 69 2.93 5.22 -10.69
N ILE A 70 3.03 6.15 -11.65
CA ILE A 70 3.29 7.57 -11.35
C ILE A 70 2.20 8.15 -10.43
N LEU A 71 0.93 7.86 -10.73
CA LEU A 71 -0.19 8.30 -9.90
C LEU A 71 -0.15 7.65 -8.51
N MET A 72 0.14 6.35 -8.41
CA MET A 72 0.21 5.63 -7.14
C MET A 72 1.34 6.10 -6.21
N LEU A 73 2.43 6.60 -6.78
CA LEU A 73 3.57 7.17 -6.03
C LEU A 73 3.46 8.70 -5.85
N SER A 74 2.45 9.33 -6.43
CA SER A 74 2.22 10.77 -6.35
C SER A 74 1.63 11.15 -5.00
N PRO A 75 2.01 12.31 -4.41
CA PRO A 75 1.38 12.82 -3.18
C PRO A 75 -0.10 13.18 -3.34
N ILE A 76 -0.66 13.12 -4.55
CA ILE A 76 -2.10 13.34 -4.81
C ILE A 76 -2.95 12.26 -4.10
N LEU A 77 -2.43 11.04 -3.97
CA LEU A 77 -3.13 9.99 -3.24
C LEU A 77 -2.78 10.06 -1.76
N PRO A 78 -3.78 10.08 -0.86
CA PRO A 78 -3.55 10.16 0.58
C PRO A 78 -2.60 9.09 1.11
N SER A 79 -2.72 7.85 0.63
CA SER A 79 -1.84 6.75 1.06
C SER A 79 -0.37 7.02 0.75
N SER A 80 -0.05 7.54 -0.45
CA SER A 80 1.31 7.90 -0.83
C SER A 80 1.80 9.12 -0.04
N GLN A 81 0.92 10.11 0.16
CA GLN A 81 1.23 11.30 0.95
C GLN A 81 1.74 10.92 2.34
N TYR A 82 1.00 10.07 3.07
CA TYR A 82 1.39 9.65 4.42
C TYR A 82 2.58 8.67 4.42
N ALA A 83 2.71 7.80 3.42
CA ALA A 83 3.77 6.79 3.39
C ALA A 83 5.14 7.32 2.92
N LEU A 84 5.17 8.25 1.97
CA LEU A 84 6.40 8.66 1.27
C LEU A 84 6.70 10.15 1.37
N TRP A 85 5.68 11.00 1.50
CA TRP A 85 5.83 12.46 1.33
C TRP A 85 5.57 13.26 2.60
N LEU A 86 5.19 12.61 3.70
CA LEU A 86 4.99 13.27 4.99
C LEU A 86 6.35 13.71 5.55
N LYS A 87 6.58 15.02 5.56
CA LYS A 87 7.82 15.61 6.07
C LYS A 87 7.77 15.96 7.55
N GLU A 88 6.57 16.04 8.11
CA GLU A 88 6.39 16.42 9.50
C GLU A 88 6.71 15.25 10.42
N GLU A 89 7.59 15.48 11.39
CA GLU A 89 7.83 14.52 12.44
C GLU A 89 6.62 14.43 13.37
N PRO A 90 6.31 13.23 13.89
CA PRO A 90 5.21 13.05 14.83
C PRO A 90 5.43 13.89 16.09
N LYS A 91 4.42 14.68 16.47
CA LYS A 91 4.45 15.50 17.70
C LYS A 91 3.88 14.77 18.90
N ILE A 92 3.06 13.75 18.65
CA ILE A 92 2.40 12.92 19.66
C ILE A 92 2.63 11.47 19.26
N THR A 93 3.02 10.62 20.22
CA THR A 93 3.12 9.18 20.02
C THR A 93 2.16 8.47 20.97
N ILE A 94 1.33 7.60 20.42
CA ILE A 94 0.35 6.77 21.14
C ILE A 94 0.77 5.32 20.97
N THR A 95 0.98 4.62 22.10
CA THR A 95 1.25 3.19 22.11
C THR A 95 0.00 2.43 22.51
N ILE A 96 -0.39 1.44 21.69
CA ILE A 96 -1.55 0.57 21.92
C ILE A 96 -1.05 -0.88 21.91
N GLU A 97 -1.47 -1.67 22.89
CA GLU A 97 -1.23 -3.11 22.91
C GLU A 97 -2.49 -3.85 22.46
N VAL A 98 -2.34 -4.96 21.75
CA VAL A 98 -3.43 -5.87 21.43
C VAL A 98 -3.05 -7.30 21.79
N ARG A 99 -3.95 -7.97 22.52
CA ARG A 99 -3.83 -9.38 22.89
C ARG A 99 -5.20 -9.95 23.24
N ASN A 100 -5.39 -11.25 23.05
CA ASN A 100 -6.61 -11.98 23.36
C ASN A 100 -7.88 -11.27 22.87
N TYR A 101 -7.83 -10.72 21.64
CA TYR A 101 -8.92 -9.95 21.05
C TYR A 101 -9.35 -8.71 21.85
N GLU A 102 -8.40 -8.02 22.46
CA GLU A 102 -8.65 -6.76 23.16
C GLU A 102 -7.55 -5.75 22.85
N PHE A 103 -7.95 -4.56 22.39
CA PHE A 103 -7.05 -3.40 22.28
C PHE A 103 -7.02 -2.67 23.61
N VAL A 104 -5.82 -2.51 24.16
CA VAL A 104 -5.56 -1.77 25.38
C VAL A 104 -5.07 -0.37 25.00
N PHE A 105 -5.98 0.59 25.10
CA PHE A 105 -5.69 2.01 24.88
C PHE A 105 -5.09 2.63 26.15
N PRO A 106 -4.17 3.60 26.04
CA PRO A 106 -3.60 4.30 27.20
C PRO A 106 -4.66 5.10 27.98
N GLU A 107 -5.67 5.59 27.28
CA GLU A 107 -6.87 6.24 27.81
C GLU A 107 -8.02 6.00 26.84
N LYS A 108 -9.27 6.16 27.29
CA LYS A 108 -10.45 5.98 26.45
C LYS A 108 -11.49 7.07 26.76
N PRO A 109 -11.76 8.02 25.84
CA PRO A 109 -11.14 8.18 24.52
C PRO A 109 -9.70 8.67 24.60
N ILE A 110 -8.89 8.35 23.59
CA ILE A 110 -7.61 9.03 23.36
C ILE A 110 -7.88 10.42 22.79
N THR A 111 -7.45 11.46 23.48
CA THR A 111 -7.72 12.85 23.07
C THR A 111 -6.54 13.43 22.30
N ILE A 112 -6.77 13.84 21.05
CA ILE A 112 -5.75 14.41 20.17
C ILE A 112 -6.24 15.69 19.47
N PRO A 113 -5.37 16.67 19.22
CA PRO A 113 -5.73 17.86 18.44
C PRO A 113 -5.79 17.57 16.93
N ALA A 114 -6.74 18.20 16.24
CA ALA A 114 -6.78 18.21 14.78
C ALA A 114 -5.56 18.92 14.18
N GLY A 115 -5.13 18.51 12.99
CA GLY A 115 -4.00 19.12 12.27
C GLY A 115 -2.61 18.82 12.85
N VAL A 116 -2.52 17.94 13.84
CA VAL A 116 -1.25 17.54 14.46
C VAL A 116 -0.84 16.14 13.99
N PRO A 117 0.42 15.91 13.57
CA PRO A 117 0.92 14.58 13.26
C PRO A 117 1.01 13.69 14.50
N VAL A 118 0.27 12.58 14.48
CA VAL A 118 0.19 11.59 15.56
C VAL A 118 0.76 10.26 15.06
N GLU A 119 1.76 9.73 15.76
CA GLU A 119 2.28 8.37 15.54
C GLU A 119 1.49 7.37 16.41
N PHE A 120 0.89 6.38 15.76
CA PHE A 120 0.32 5.21 16.42
C PHE A 120 1.31 4.06 16.33
N ILE A 121 1.78 3.58 17.49
CA ILE A 121 2.56 2.37 17.63
C ILE A 121 1.63 1.29 18.17
N VAL A 122 1.40 0.24 17.38
CA VAL A 122 0.51 -0.85 17.79
C VAL A 122 1.28 -2.15 17.90
N ILE A 123 1.21 -2.78 19.07
CA ILE A 123 1.99 -3.96 19.44
C ILE A 123 1.04 -5.13 19.64
N SER A 124 1.21 -6.19 18.85
CA SER A 124 0.49 -7.45 19.10
C SER A 124 1.34 -8.44 19.90
N GLN A 125 0.73 -9.08 20.89
CA GLN A 125 1.37 -10.11 21.72
C GLN A 125 1.03 -11.55 21.31
N ASP A 126 0.09 -11.77 20.39
CA ASP A 126 -0.37 -13.11 20.03
C ASP A 126 -0.63 -13.32 18.53
N LEU A 127 -1.58 -12.59 17.95
CA LEU A 127 -2.08 -12.81 16.60
C LEU A 127 -1.83 -11.61 15.68
N VAL A 128 -2.02 -11.82 14.39
CA VAL A 128 -2.12 -10.69 13.46
C VAL A 128 -3.50 -10.05 13.66
N TYR A 129 -3.52 -8.74 13.91
CA TYR A 129 -4.75 -7.95 13.94
C TYR A 129 -4.72 -6.85 12.89
N GLY A 130 -5.87 -6.28 12.58
CA GLY A 130 -5.94 -5.02 11.83
C GLY A 130 -6.23 -3.90 12.82
N PHE A 131 -5.50 -2.81 12.76
CA PHE A 131 -5.85 -1.59 13.48
C PHE A 131 -6.46 -0.62 12.48
N GLY A 132 -7.79 -0.60 12.40
CA GLY A 132 -8.54 0.31 11.54
C GLY A 132 -9.22 1.40 12.34
N VAL A 133 -9.06 2.64 11.90
CA VAL A 133 -9.74 3.82 12.47
C VAL A 133 -10.82 4.29 11.50
N PHE A 134 -12.01 4.56 12.04
CA PHE A 134 -13.21 4.88 11.26
C PHE A 134 -13.89 6.14 11.78
N LYS A 135 -14.44 6.93 10.87
CA LYS A 135 -15.42 7.98 11.18
C LYS A 135 -16.74 7.33 11.64
N LYS A 136 -17.62 8.11 12.28
CA LYS A 136 -18.94 7.65 12.76
C LYS A 136 -19.90 7.24 11.66
N ASP A 137 -19.73 7.75 10.44
CA ASP A 137 -20.47 7.33 9.26
C ASP A 137 -19.97 5.98 8.68
N GLY A 138 -18.94 5.38 9.27
CA GLY A 138 -18.36 4.12 8.86
C GLY A 138 -17.27 4.24 7.79
N LEU A 139 -16.90 5.46 7.36
CA LEU A 139 -15.79 5.66 6.45
C LEU A 139 -14.46 5.33 7.15
N MET A 140 -13.65 4.50 6.50
CA MET A 140 -12.31 4.17 6.98
C MET A 140 -11.38 5.37 6.77
N VAL A 141 -10.69 5.77 7.83
CA VAL A 141 -9.69 6.83 7.81
C VAL A 141 -8.35 6.24 7.40
N PHE A 142 -7.89 5.23 8.14
CA PHE A 142 -6.72 4.44 7.80
C PHE A 142 -6.83 3.04 8.40
N GLN A 143 -5.97 2.15 7.92
CA GLN A 143 -5.75 0.85 8.53
C GLN A 143 -4.27 0.49 8.52
N MET A 144 -3.86 -0.29 9.52
CA MET A 144 -2.53 -0.87 9.62
C MET A 144 -2.65 -2.32 10.08
N GLN A 145 -1.94 -3.23 9.42
CA GLN A 145 -1.79 -4.59 9.92
C GLN A 145 -0.82 -4.58 11.12
N VAL A 146 -1.22 -5.23 12.20
CA VAL A 146 -0.45 -5.34 13.43
C VAL A 146 0.14 -6.74 13.49
N VAL A 147 1.34 -6.89 12.96
CA VAL A 147 2.07 -8.17 12.99
C VAL A 147 2.74 -8.31 14.37
N PRO A 148 2.70 -9.50 15.00
CA PRO A 148 3.42 -9.76 16.25
C PRO A 148 4.93 -9.57 16.14
N ASN A 149 5.62 -9.65 17.27
CA ASN A 149 7.08 -9.60 17.35
C ASN A 149 7.77 -10.51 16.30
N PRO A 150 8.91 -10.08 15.75
CA PRO A 150 9.74 -8.94 16.15
C PRO A 150 9.40 -7.61 15.45
N TYR A 151 8.25 -7.50 14.78
CA TYR A 151 7.89 -6.33 14.00
C TYR A 151 7.30 -5.22 14.87
N VAL A 152 7.62 -3.96 14.54
CA VAL A 152 7.02 -2.79 15.17
C VAL A 152 6.13 -2.12 14.15
N ASN A 153 4.83 -2.09 14.41
CA ASN A 153 3.83 -1.55 13.49
C ASN A 153 3.58 -0.10 13.85
N ARG A 154 3.88 0.82 12.92
CA ARG A 154 3.79 2.27 13.11
C ARG A 154 3.07 2.91 11.94
N ILE A 155 2.21 3.87 12.24
CA ILE A 155 1.61 4.75 11.24
C ILE A 155 1.53 6.16 11.80
N VAL A 156 1.91 7.16 10.99
CA VAL A 156 1.71 8.57 11.32
C VAL A 156 0.48 9.06 10.57
N TRP A 157 -0.42 9.73 11.29
CA TRP A 157 -1.66 10.26 10.72
C TRP A 157 -1.94 11.67 11.24
N ILE A 158 -2.55 12.50 10.39
CA ILE A 158 -3.05 13.83 10.75
C ILE A 158 -4.57 13.80 10.61
N PHE A 159 -5.29 14.11 11.69
CA PHE A 159 -6.75 14.20 11.65
C PHE A 159 -7.17 15.62 11.26
N ASP A 160 -7.84 15.77 10.12
CA ASP A 160 -8.29 17.08 9.64
C ASP A 160 -9.60 17.55 10.29
N GLU A 161 -10.45 16.60 10.70
CA GLU A 161 -11.79 16.89 11.20
C GLU A 161 -11.92 16.55 12.69
N PRO A 162 -12.32 17.51 13.55
CA PRO A 162 -12.71 17.24 14.93
C PRO A 162 -13.90 16.29 15.02
N GLY A 163 -13.93 15.44 16.03
CA GLY A 163 -15.00 14.47 16.24
C GLY A 163 -14.56 13.21 16.97
N TYR A 164 -15.47 12.24 17.02
CA TYR A 164 -15.18 10.93 17.58
C TYR A 164 -14.91 9.92 16.47
N TYR A 165 -13.94 9.05 16.73
CA TYR A 165 -13.52 8.00 15.81
C TYR A 165 -13.57 6.66 16.51
N ASP A 166 -14.01 5.66 15.77
CA ASP A 166 -14.11 4.29 16.21
C ASP A 166 -12.87 3.50 15.80
N VAL A 167 -12.51 2.49 16.60
CA VAL A 167 -11.48 1.51 16.24
C VAL A 167 -12.13 0.16 15.98
N ARG A 168 -11.78 -0.49 14.87
CA ARG A 168 -12.24 -1.83 14.49
C ARG A 168 -11.09 -2.68 13.99
N SER A 169 -11.18 -3.99 14.20
CA SER A 169 -10.24 -4.90 13.53
C SER A 169 -10.56 -5.03 12.04
N THR A 170 -9.53 -4.92 11.20
CA THR A 170 -9.64 -5.04 9.74
C THR A 170 -8.96 -6.28 9.18
N GLU A 171 -8.33 -7.10 10.03
CA GLU A 171 -7.66 -8.35 9.66
C GLU A 171 -8.26 -9.49 10.47
N TYR A 172 -8.60 -10.60 9.81
CA TYR A 172 -9.20 -11.74 10.49
C TYR A 172 -8.23 -12.32 11.52
N SER A 173 -8.61 -12.20 12.79
CA SER A 173 -7.78 -12.64 13.92
C SER A 173 -8.36 -13.88 14.61
N GLY A 174 -9.38 -14.52 14.02
CA GLY A 174 -10.05 -15.71 14.57
C GLY A 174 -11.50 -15.46 15.03
N PRO A 175 -12.13 -16.39 15.78
CA PRO A 175 -13.59 -16.39 16.01
C PRO A 175 -14.15 -15.16 16.73
N LYS A 176 -13.34 -14.50 17.57
CA LYS A 176 -13.76 -13.28 18.27
C LYS A 176 -13.52 -12.00 17.46
N HIS A 177 -12.95 -12.10 16.26
CA HIS A 177 -12.67 -10.96 15.38
C HIS A 177 -13.88 -10.03 15.19
N PRO A 178 -15.11 -10.51 14.93
CA PRO A 178 -16.26 -9.63 14.73
C PRO A 178 -16.61 -8.74 15.92
N TYR A 179 -16.13 -9.07 17.12
CA TYR A 179 -16.38 -8.32 18.35
C TYR A 179 -15.29 -7.29 18.68
N LEU A 180 -14.21 -7.23 17.88
CA LEU A 180 -13.16 -6.22 18.01
C LEU A 180 -13.65 -4.86 17.47
N TYR A 181 -14.58 -4.26 18.20
CA TYR A 181 -15.13 -2.94 17.94
C TYR A 181 -15.10 -2.08 19.19
N PHE A 182 -14.46 -0.92 19.08
CA PHE A 182 -14.24 0.02 20.16
C PHE A 182 -14.84 1.37 19.73
N PRO A 183 -16.10 1.65 20.09
CA PRO A 183 -16.72 2.93 19.77
C PRO A 183 -16.04 4.07 20.55
N ASP A 184 -15.97 5.24 19.92
CA ASP A 184 -15.45 6.47 20.55
C ASP A 184 -14.05 6.27 21.15
N ALA A 185 -13.21 5.46 20.50
CA ALA A 185 -11.88 5.14 20.98
C ALA A 185 -10.94 6.35 20.91
N ILE A 186 -11.14 7.24 19.94
CA ILE A 186 -10.34 8.44 19.73
C ILE A 186 -11.27 9.65 19.66
N ARG A 187 -10.90 10.73 20.33
CA ARG A 187 -11.57 12.04 20.27
C ARG A 187 -10.60 13.07 19.72
N VAL A 188 -10.90 13.57 18.53
CA VAL A 188 -10.18 14.68 17.91
C VAL A 188 -10.83 15.99 18.34
N VAL A 189 -10.07 16.88 18.97
CA VAL A 189 -10.52 18.21 19.38
C VAL A 189 -10.08 19.26 18.37
N GLY A 190 -10.85 20.34 18.24
CA GLY A 190 -10.47 21.49 17.41
C GLY A 190 -9.12 22.05 17.86
N GLY A 191 -8.24 22.30 16.89
CA GLY A 191 -6.93 22.92 17.10
C GLY A 191 -7.02 24.42 17.34
#